data_AF-A0A8S3FNX0-F1
#
_entry.id   AF-A0A8S3FNX0-F1
#
_cell.length_a   1.000
_cell.length_b   1.000
_cell.length_c   1.000
_cell.angle_alpha   90.00
_cell.angle_beta   90.00
_cell.angle_gamma   90.00
#
_symmetry.space_group_name_H-M   'P 1'
#
loop_
_entity.id
_entity.type
_entity.pdbx_description
1 polymer ?
#
loop_
_entity_poly.entity_id
_entity_poly.type
_entity_poly.pdbx_seq_one_letter_code
_entity_poly.pdbx_strand_id
1 'polypeptide(L)'
;MDLEKDRHISMQTAEEYARAVNAKLYNTSAKLNKGIEELFSDLTQRMLEKTPSTPNISDTSGVNGRTGISIQQNPTNPTANNGCC
;
A
#
# COMPACT_ATOMS: atom_id res chain seq x y z
N MET A 1 -21.67 -12.73 4.72
CA MET A 1 -20.50 -12.40 3.88
C MET A 1 -20.58 -13.13 2.55
N ASP A 2 -19.87 -12.65 1.54
CA ASP A 2 -19.72 -13.42 0.30
C ASP A 2 -18.91 -14.69 0.57
N LEU A 3 -19.21 -15.79 -0.16
CA LEU A 3 -18.56 -17.10 0.00
C LEU A 3 -18.54 -17.68 1.43
N GLU A 4 -19.50 -17.32 2.28
CA GLU A 4 -19.56 -17.81 3.68
C GLU A 4 -19.60 -19.34 3.79
N LYS A 5 -20.20 -20.00 2.79
CA LYS A 5 -20.31 -21.46 2.72
C LYS A 5 -18.96 -22.15 2.46
N ASP A 6 -18.02 -21.44 1.83
CA ASP A 6 -16.67 -21.91 1.50
C ASP A 6 -15.62 -21.37 2.49
N ARG A 7 -16.08 -20.90 3.66
CA ARG A 7 -15.21 -20.33 4.69
C ARG A 7 -14.42 -21.45 5.38
N HIS A 8 -13.11 -21.42 5.23
CA HIS A 8 -12.19 -22.38 5.86
C HIS A 8 -11.69 -21.93 7.24
N ILE A 9 -11.80 -20.64 7.57
CA ILE A 9 -11.28 -20.05 8.81
C ILE A 9 -12.42 -19.40 9.58
N SER A 10 -12.56 -19.78 10.85
CA SER A 10 -13.57 -19.19 11.74
C SER A 10 -13.30 -17.70 11.96
N MET A 11 -14.37 -16.93 12.25
CA MET A 11 -14.24 -15.51 12.58
C MET A 11 -13.34 -15.29 13.79
N GLN A 12 -13.51 -16.11 14.83
CA GLN A 12 -12.70 -16.02 16.05
C GLN A 12 -11.20 -16.17 15.76
N THR A 13 -10.82 -17.18 14.98
CA THR A 13 -9.40 -17.41 14.63
C THR A 13 -8.81 -16.24 13.84
N ALA A 14 -9.58 -15.67 12.91
CA ALA A 14 -9.13 -14.50 12.16
C ALA A 14 -8.94 -13.26 13.06
N GLU A 15 -9.85 -13.03 14.01
CA GLU A 15 -9.77 -11.94 14.98
C GLU A 15 -8.58 -12.11 15.94
N GLU A 16 -8.34 -13.32 16.43
CA GLU A 16 -7.19 -13.66 17.27
C GLU A 16 -5.88 -13.39 16.54
N TYR A 17 -5.77 -13.80 15.28
CA TYR A 17 -4.59 -13.55 14.45
C TYR A 17 -4.36 -12.06 14.22
N ALA A 18 -5.41 -11.32 13.86
CA ALA A 18 -5.32 -9.87 13.66
C ALA A 18 -4.83 -9.16 14.92
N ARG A 19 -5.34 -9.55 16.10
CA ARG A 19 -4.86 -9.05 17.39
C ARG A 19 -3.40 -9.39 17.63
N ALA A 20 -2.97 -10.61 17.34
CA ALA A 20 -1.59 -11.05 17.55
C ALA A 20 -0.57 -10.26 16.71
N VAL A 21 -0.94 -9.84 15.50
CA VAL A 21 -0.07 -9.04 14.61
C VAL A 21 -0.30 -7.53 14.73
N ASN A 22 -1.11 -7.07 15.70
CA ASN A 22 -1.54 -5.68 15.88
C ASN A 22 -2.17 -5.07 14.61
N ALA A 23 -2.93 -5.86 13.87
CA ALA A 23 -3.71 -5.43 12.72
C ALA A 23 -5.20 -5.34 13.05
N LYS A 24 -5.92 -4.49 12.32
CA LYS A 24 -7.38 -4.40 12.35
C LYS A 24 -7.96 -5.27 11.24
N LEU A 25 -8.84 -6.20 11.59
CA LEU A 25 -9.55 -7.06 10.64
C LEU A 25 -10.80 -6.35 10.13
N TYR A 26 -11.05 -6.46 8.83
CA TYR A 26 -12.28 -5.99 8.18
C TYR A 26 -12.90 -7.13 7.41
N ASN A 27 -14.21 -7.27 7.58
CA ASN A 27 -15.00 -8.15 6.75
C ASN A 27 -15.52 -7.32 5.57
N THR A 28 -15.06 -7.62 4.35
CA THR A 28 -15.55 -6.97 3.13
C THR A 28 -16.11 -7.96 2.08
N SER A 29 -17.02 -7.49 1.23
CA SER A 29 -17.52 -8.22 0.07
C SER A 29 -17.47 -7.31 -1.15
N ALA A 30 -16.60 -7.63 -2.11
CA ALA A 30 -16.52 -6.90 -3.37
C ALA A 30 -17.78 -7.10 -4.23
N LYS A 31 -18.31 -8.33 -4.28
CA LYS A 31 -19.52 -8.67 -5.05
C LYS A 31 -20.75 -7.90 -4.59
N LEU A 32 -20.90 -7.73 -3.28
CA LEU A 32 -22.04 -7.02 -2.68
C LEU A 32 -21.73 -5.56 -2.35
N ASN A 33 -20.51 -5.10 -2.67
CA ASN A 33 -19.98 -3.79 -2.30
C ASN A 33 -20.16 -3.44 -0.81
N LYS A 34 -19.96 -4.40 0.09
CA LYS A 34 -20.12 -4.22 1.56
C LYS A 34 -18.77 -4.08 2.26
N GLY A 35 -18.67 -3.13 3.19
CA GLY A 35 -17.48 -2.91 4.03
C GLY A 35 -16.27 -2.30 3.31
N ILE A 36 -16.37 -2.05 2.00
CA ILE A 36 -15.29 -1.47 1.18
C ILE A 36 -15.04 0.00 1.58
N GLU A 37 -16.11 0.79 1.71
CA GLU A 37 -16.01 2.21 2.08
C GLU A 37 -15.41 2.40 3.48
N GLU A 38 -15.91 1.67 4.46
CA GLU A 38 -15.38 1.72 5.84
C GLU A 38 -13.90 1.32 5.91
N LEU A 39 -13.49 0.29 5.16
CA LEU A 39 -12.10 -0.13 5.08
C LEU A 39 -11.19 0.98 4.52
N PHE A 40 -11.56 1.55 3.38
CA PHE A 40 -10.73 2.56 2.71
C PHE A 40 -10.76 3.91 3.40
N SER A 41 -11.89 4.31 4.00
CA SER A 41 -11.99 5.54 4.78
C SER A 41 -11.06 5.48 6.00
N ASP A 42 -11.14 4.41 6.78
CA ASP A 42 -10.30 4.25 7.97
C ASP A 42 -8.82 4.05 7.63
N LEU A 43 -8.51 3.35 6.53
CA LEU A 43 -7.13 3.20 6.06
C LEU A 43 -6.51 4.54 5.65
N THR A 44 -7.22 5.34 4.86
CA THR A 44 -6.71 6.64 4.37
C THR A 44 -6.52 7.62 5.51
N GLN A 45 -7.44 7.65 6.47
CA GLN A 45 -7.28 8.43 7.70
C GLN A 45 -6.00 8.03 8.47
N ARG A 46 -5.81 6.73 8.72
CA ARG A 46 -4.61 6.23 9.41
C ARG A 46 -3.32 6.53 8.66
N MET A 47 -3.35 6.52 7.33
CA MET A 47 -2.19 6.91 6.52
C MET A 47 -1.86 8.39 6.73
N LEU A 48 -2.87 9.26 6.71
CA LEU A 48 -2.69 10.70 6.92
C LEU A 48 -2.19 11.03 8.34
N GLU A 49 -2.69 10.33 9.35
CA GLU A 49 -2.24 10.48 10.75
C GLU A 49 -0.80 9.99 10.96
N LYS A 50 -0.37 8.97 10.21
CA LYS A 50 0.98 8.41 10.29
C LYS A 50 2.00 9.12 9.42
N THR A 51 1.57 9.84 8.38
CA THR A 51 2.48 10.71 7.64
C THR A 51 2.92 11.84 8.57
N PRO A 52 4.23 11.96 8.90
CA PRO A 52 4.70 13.10 9.64
C PRO A 52 4.31 14.35 8.87
N SER A 53 3.72 15.33 9.56
CA SER A 53 3.43 16.65 9.01
C SER A 53 4.76 17.33 8.67
N THR A 54 5.37 16.96 7.56
CA THR A 54 6.38 17.77 6.90
C THR A 54 5.69 18.51 5.78
N PRO A 55 5.10 19.69 6.04
CA PRO A 55 4.80 20.62 4.97
C PRO A 55 6.14 21.17 4.46
N ASN A 56 6.84 20.42 3.64
CA ASN A 56 7.74 21.02 2.65
C ASN A 56 6.94 21.21 1.35
N ILE A 57 5.80 21.89 1.48
CA ILE A 57 5.28 22.71 0.40
C ILE A 57 5.94 24.07 0.64
N SER A 58 7.25 24.12 0.39
CA SER A 58 7.85 25.38 0.00
C SER A 58 7.31 25.65 -1.40
N ASP A 59 6.32 26.52 -1.43
CA ASP A 59 5.97 27.35 -2.56
C ASP A 59 7.26 28.01 -3.07
N THR A 60 7.98 27.30 -3.93
CA THR A 60 9.00 27.88 -4.79
C THR A 60 8.76 27.30 -6.16
N SER A 61 7.87 27.97 -6.89
CA SER A 61 8.10 28.35 -8.28
C SER A 61 9.56 28.14 -8.67
N GLY A 62 9.86 27.05 -9.36
CA GLY A 62 11.24 26.64 -9.58
C GLY A 62 11.34 25.29 -10.25
N VAL A 63 11.20 25.31 -11.58
CA VAL A 63 11.69 24.28 -12.50
C VAL A 63 13.02 23.68 -11.96
N ASN A 64 13.11 22.34 -11.86
CA ASN A 64 14.28 21.52 -11.51
C ASN A 64 14.38 20.94 -10.08
N GLY A 65 13.36 20.21 -9.62
CA GLY A 65 13.44 19.37 -8.42
C GLY A 65 13.45 17.87 -8.73
N ARG A 66 14.41 17.37 -9.53
CA ARG A 66 14.62 15.92 -9.70
C ARG A 66 15.13 15.37 -8.37
N THR A 67 14.25 14.69 -7.63
CA THR A 67 14.60 13.88 -6.46
C THR A 67 15.79 12.99 -6.81
N GLY A 68 16.89 13.20 -6.09
CA GLY A 68 18.20 12.63 -6.36
C GLY A 68 18.19 11.11 -6.40
N ILE A 69 18.30 10.58 -7.62
CA ILE A 69 18.81 9.24 -7.88
C ILE A 69 20.31 9.40 -8.12
N SER A 70 21.15 8.97 -7.19
CA SER A 70 22.59 8.86 -7.44
C SER A 70 22.85 7.62 -8.28
N ILE A 71 22.94 7.80 -9.60
CA ILE A 71 23.37 6.75 -10.52
C ILE A 71 24.89 6.59 -10.34
N GLN A 72 25.31 5.57 -9.61
CA GLN A 72 26.72 5.17 -9.55
C GLN A 72 27.10 4.54 -10.90
N GLN A 73 27.80 5.31 -11.74
CA GLN A 73 28.34 4.81 -13.01
C GLN A 73 29.50 3.84 -12.72
N ASN A 74 29.19 2.56 -12.62
CA ASN A 74 30.20 1.53 -12.89
C ASN A 74 30.46 1.54 -14.41
N PRO A 75 31.72 1.51 -14.89
CA PRO A 75 31.99 1.45 -16.31
C PRO A 75 31.46 0.12 -16.87
N THR A 76 30.29 0.16 -17.49
CA THR A 76 29.71 -0.96 -18.23
C THR A 76 30.39 -1.04 -19.60
N ASN A 77 31.21 -2.06 -19.77
CA ASN A 77 31.68 -2.53 -21.07
C ASN A 77 30.43 -2.88 -21.94
N PRO A 78 30.29 -2.38 -23.18
CA PRO A 78 29.06 -2.56 -23.94
C PRO A 78 28.97 -4.01 -24.41
N THR A 79 28.12 -4.81 -23.76
CA THR A 79 27.68 -6.08 -24.35
C THR A 79 26.36 -5.83 -25.05
N ALA A 80 26.42 -5.89 -26.37
CA ALA A 80 25.28 -5.80 -27.25
C ALA A 80 24.36 -7.03 -27.11
N ASN A 81 23.10 -6.77 -27.49
CA ASN A 81 22.11 -7.69 -28.05
C ASN A 81 21.12 -8.43 -27.13
N ASN A 82 19.88 -7.98 -27.31
CA ASN A 82 18.68 -8.74 -27.73
C ASN A 82 17.90 -9.57 -26.70
N GLY A 83 16.62 -9.20 -26.61
CA GLY A 83 15.52 -10.15 -26.43
C GLY A 83 14.66 -9.90 -25.21
N CYS A 84 13.53 -9.21 -25.40
CA CYS A 84 12.40 -9.25 -24.49
C CYS A 84 11.51 -10.43 -24.90
N CYS A 85 11.42 -11.43 -24.04
CA CYS A 85 10.34 -12.42 -23.97
C CYS A 85 10.22 -12.91 -22.52
#